data_AF-A0A0D6IP08-F1
#
_entry.id   AF-A0A0D6IP08-F1
#
_cell.length_a   1.000
_cell.length_b   1.000
_cell.length_c   1.000
_cell.angle_alpha   90.00
_cell.angle_beta   90.00
_cell.angle_gamma   90.00
#
_symmetry.space_group_name_H-M   'P 1'
#
loop_
_entity.id
_entity.type
_entity.pdbx_description
1 polymer ?
#
loop_
_entity_poly.entity_id
_entity_poly.type
_entity_poly.pdbx_seq_one_letter_code
_entity_poly.pdbx_strand_id
1 'polypeptide(L)'
;MPNPLTGLARRLRRVISLVPPNWCLAILVALDGYAFMHPVLREVRTREYSFWLALDNWRDVMQVVGLLEIPRLVLGVGLQIIALGLILKARIAWAFSLVLLIGIGTFAILGDSGRAGLGIYTLVLVVALVAYWRRFDRASVTAGSLFALVSMVSLLIYAVFGTLYLGEEFNPPIKDAATALYFSIVSMSTVGYGDITPHSNAARLFTASIIILGITVFATSISAIAGPVIGGNLKRLVKGRFSTAMRKNHIIIAGATPLAMSVYDGLRRRGDEVTVIVPAGAPQEYPAATDLIEGDASSVEVLRSAGVTRARYVLALREDDAENAFIVLAAKEAAGEQGARTVALVNTSKHLEKIRRVQPDLVFSVQLLGAELLTRAINGEPLDSQSITDLFFAKAAPQR
;
A
#
# COMPACT_ATOMS: atom_id res chain seq x y z
N MET A 1 -14.22 26.04 -43.00
CA MET A 1 -13.97 26.47 -41.60
C MET A 1 -14.26 25.28 -40.68
N PRO A 2 -13.34 24.85 -39.79
CA PRO A 2 -13.60 23.71 -38.91
C PRO A 2 -14.58 24.09 -37.81
N ASN A 3 -15.60 23.24 -37.61
CA ASN A 3 -16.76 23.48 -36.75
C ASN A 3 -16.33 23.56 -35.25
N PRO A 4 -16.51 24.70 -34.55
CA PRO A 4 -16.00 24.93 -33.19
C PRO A 4 -16.59 23.98 -32.13
N LEU A 5 -17.76 23.39 -32.40
CA LEU A 5 -18.42 22.43 -31.51
C LEU A 5 -17.65 21.10 -31.36
N THR A 6 -16.81 20.73 -32.33
CA THR A 6 -16.03 19.48 -32.28
C THR A 6 -14.80 19.57 -31.37
N GLY A 7 -14.24 20.77 -31.16
CA GLY A 7 -13.07 20.99 -30.31
C GLY A 7 -13.39 20.88 -28.82
N LEU A 8 -14.54 21.40 -28.40
CA LEU A 8 -14.97 21.39 -27.00
C LEU A 8 -15.35 19.96 -26.55
N ALA A 9 -16.12 19.23 -27.36
CA ALA A 9 -16.48 17.84 -27.09
C ALA A 9 -15.26 16.90 -27.06
N ARG A 10 -14.24 17.17 -27.88
CA ARG A 10 -13.00 16.38 -27.93
C ARG A 10 -12.07 16.70 -26.75
N ARG A 11 -12.05 17.94 -26.27
CA ARG A 11 -11.39 18.34 -25.01
C ARG A 11 -12.09 17.73 -23.79
N LEU A 12 -13.43 17.75 -23.74
CA LEU A 12 -14.24 17.10 -22.71
C LEU A 12 -13.99 15.58 -22.65
N ARG A 13 -13.97 14.88 -23.79
CA ARG A 13 -13.63 13.44 -23.82
C ARG A 13 -12.22 13.14 -23.32
N ARG A 14 -11.22 13.99 -23.61
CA ARG A 14 -9.85 13.83 -23.07
C ARG A 14 -9.80 14.01 -21.54
N VAL A 15 -10.51 15.01 -21.01
CA VAL A 15 -10.58 15.24 -19.56
C VAL A 15 -11.33 14.10 -18.86
N ILE A 16 -12.44 13.63 -19.43
CA ILE A 16 -13.21 12.49 -18.91
C ILE A 16 -12.40 11.18 -18.99
N SER A 17 -11.47 11.03 -19.93
CA SER A 17 -10.56 9.87 -19.98
C SER A 17 -9.40 9.94 -18.97
N LEU A 18 -9.10 11.12 -18.42
CA LEU A 18 -8.04 11.32 -17.42
C LEU A 18 -8.52 11.07 -16.00
N VAL A 19 -9.82 11.25 -15.72
CA VAL A 19 -10.41 10.97 -14.41
C VAL A 19 -11.09 9.60 -14.48
N PRO A 20 -10.48 8.55 -13.90
CA PRO A 20 -11.09 7.23 -13.96
C PRO A 20 -12.44 7.25 -13.18
N PRO A 21 -13.45 6.47 -13.60
CA PRO A 21 -14.82 6.58 -13.07
C PRO A 21 -14.95 6.44 -11.54
N ASN A 22 -14.02 5.72 -10.91
CA ASN A 22 -13.96 5.56 -9.46
C ASN A 22 -13.64 6.88 -8.73
N TRP A 23 -12.85 7.78 -9.32
CA TRP A 23 -12.62 9.12 -8.77
C TRP A 23 -13.87 9.97 -8.83
N CYS A 24 -14.62 9.92 -9.93
CA CYS A 24 -15.90 10.62 -10.04
C CYS A 24 -16.89 10.12 -8.98
N LEU A 25 -17.05 8.80 -8.83
CA LEU A 25 -17.91 8.22 -7.80
C LEU A 25 -17.48 8.62 -6.39
N ALA A 26 -16.17 8.57 -6.10
CA ALA A 26 -15.64 9.00 -4.81
C ALA A 26 -15.98 10.47 -4.49
N ILE A 27 -15.77 11.37 -5.45
CA ILE A 27 -16.09 12.80 -5.28
C ILE A 27 -17.59 13.01 -5.04
N LEU A 28 -18.44 12.31 -5.79
CA LEU A 28 -19.89 12.43 -5.62
C LEU A 28 -20.34 11.90 -4.24
N VAL A 29 -19.76 10.80 -3.76
CA VAL A 29 -20.01 10.28 -2.41
C VAL A 29 -19.53 11.25 -1.33
N ALA A 30 -18.36 11.88 -1.52
CA ALA A 30 -17.87 12.92 -0.62
C ALA A 30 -18.82 14.14 -0.61
N LEU A 31 -19.33 14.56 -1.77
CA LEU A 31 -20.29 15.66 -1.84
C LEU A 31 -21.62 15.33 -1.14
N ASP A 32 -22.09 14.07 -1.21
CA ASP A 32 -23.26 13.59 -0.47
C ASP A 32 -23.06 13.72 1.04
N GLY A 33 -21.95 13.19 1.55
CA GLY A 33 -21.60 13.29 2.97
C GLY A 33 -21.44 14.74 3.45
N TYR A 34 -20.88 15.63 2.61
CA TYR A 34 -20.78 17.05 2.92
C TYR A 34 -22.15 17.71 2.99
N ALA A 35 -23.00 17.48 1.97
CA ALA A 35 -24.33 18.06 1.91
C ALA A 35 -25.21 17.59 3.08
N PHE A 36 -25.05 16.34 3.51
CA PHE A 36 -25.76 15.80 4.66
C PHE A 36 -25.32 16.45 5.99
N MET A 37 -24.04 16.74 6.15
CA MET A 37 -23.49 17.37 7.36
C MET A 37 -23.53 18.91 7.34
N HIS A 38 -23.72 19.52 6.17
CA HIS A 38 -23.68 20.97 5.97
C HIS A 38 -24.60 21.78 6.93
N PRO A 39 -25.85 21.37 7.21
CA PRO A 39 -26.71 22.09 8.15
C PRO A 39 -26.07 22.17 9.55
N VAL A 40 -25.53 21.05 10.03
CA VAL A 40 -24.84 20.94 11.33
C VAL A 40 -23.59 21.82 11.35
N LEU A 41 -22.79 21.80 10.27
CA LEU A 41 -21.59 22.63 10.16
C LEU A 41 -21.90 24.13 10.15
N ARG A 42 -23.03 24.53 9.55
CA ARG A 42 -23.44 25.94 9.50
C ARG A 42 -23.79 26.45 10.89
N GLU A 43 -24.50 25.65 11.67
CA GLU A 43 -24.90 25.94 13.05
C GLU A 43 -23.69 25.98 13.99
N VAL A 44 -22.76 25.04 13.79
CA VAL A 44 -21.45 25.01 14.45
C VAL A 44 -20.61 26.26 14.15
N ARG A 45 -20.52 26.69 12.88
CA ARG A 45 -19.67 27.81 12.45
C ARG A 45 -20.13 29.16 13.00
N THR A 46 -21.41 29.29 13.30
CA THR A 46 -21.97 30.54 13.83
C THR A 46 -21.64 30.81 15.31
N ARG A 47 -20.86 29.93 15.98
CA ARG A 47 -20.47 30.11 17.40
C ARG A 47 -18.95 30.28 17.60
N GLU A 48 -18.59 30.87 18.74
CA GLU A 48 -17.21 31.25 19.11
C GLU A 48 -16.26 30.05 19.31
N TYR A 49 -14.95 30.29 19.11
CA TYR A 49 -13.89 29.28 19.23
C TYR A 49 -13.70 28.72 20.65
N SER A 50 -14.02 29.49 21.69
CA SER A 50 -13.92 29.09 23.11
C SER A 50 -14.78 27.85 23.44
N PHE A 51 -15.89 27.67 22.73
CA PHE A 51 -16.78 26.52 22.82
C PHE A 51 -16.11 25.19 22.45
N TRP A 52 -15.16 25.20 21.50
CA TRP A 52 -14.47 23.99 21.02
C TRP A 52 -13.36 23.49 21.95
N LEU A 53 -12.90 24.35 22.87
CA LEU A 53 -11.75 24.08 23.74
C LEU A 53 -12.15 23.66 25.16
N ALA A 54 -13.40 23.92 25.58
CA ALA A 54 -13.87 23.58 26.92
C ALA A 54 -14.57 22.21 26.93
N LEU A 55 -13.85 21.14 27.29
CA LEU A 55 -14.44 19.81 27.54
C LEU A 55 -15.52 19.83 28.66
N ASP A 56 -15.54 20.88 29.49
CA ASP A 56 -16.50 21.06 30.58
C ASP A 56 -17.90 21.48 30.11
N ASN A 57 -18.04 22.03 28.89
CA ASN A 57 -19.32 22.55 28.36
C ASN A 57 -20.05 21.56 27.42
N TRP A 58 -19.82 20.24 27.59
CA TRP A 58 -20.41 19.21 26.72
C TRP A 58 -21.95 19.24 26.69
N ARG A 59 -22.61 19.72 27.77
CA ARG A 59 -24.06 19.91 27.82
C ARG A 59 -24.53 20.96 26.82
N ASP A 60 -23.79 22.05 26.70
CA ASP A 60 -24.06 23.10 25.70
C ASP A 60 -23.81 22.57 24.29
N VAL A 61 -22.79 21.72 24.12
CA VAL A 61 -22.53 21.04 22.83
C VAL A 61 -23.71 20.16 22.42
N MET A 62 -24.27 19.36 23.34
CA MET A 62 -25.42 18.50 23.03
C MET A 62 -26.73 19.26 22.84
N GLN A 63 -26.93 20.39 23.54
CA GLN A 63 -28.08 21.26 23.31
C GLN A 63 -28.02 21.98 21.96
N VAL A 64 -26.81 22.30 21.47
CA VAL A 64 -26.60 22.99 20.19
C VAL A 64 -26.58 22.03 19.01
N VAL A 65 -25.88 20.90 19.12
CA VAL A 65 -25.90 19.88 18.05
C VAL A 65 -27.27 19.20 18.02
N GLY A 66 -27.91 18.96 19.16
CA GLY A 66 -29.13 18.19 19.23
C GLY A 66 -28.85 16.69 19.05
N LEU A 67 -29.46 15.86 19.89
CA LEU A 67 -29.25 14.40 19.90
C LEU A 67 -29.53 13.73 18.54
N LEU A 68 -30.44 14.31 17.76
CA LEU A 68 -30.84 13.79 16.46
C LEU A 68 -29.87 14.18 15.32
N GLU A 69 -28.97 15.14 15.53
CA GLU A 69 -28.01 15.59 14.50
C GLU A 69 -26.62 14.94 14.66
N ILE A 70 -26.29 14.38 15.83
CA ILE A 70 -25.03 13.65 16.04
C ILE A 70 -24.87 12.48 15.04
N PRO A 71 -25.90 11.64 14.80
CA PRO A 71 -25.82 10.63 13.74
C PRO A 71 -25.53 11.24 12.37
N ARG A 72 -26.02 12.45 12.08
CA ARG A 72 -25.76 13.10 10.79
C ARG A 72 -24.31 13.50 10.61
N LEU A 73 -23.71 14.07 11.65
CA LEU A 73 -22.30 14.41 11.65
C LEU A 73 -21.43 13.16 11.46
N VAL A 74 -21.71 12.09 12.22
CA VAL A 74 -20.94 10.84 12.15
C VAL A 74 -21.06 10.18 10.77
N LEU A 75 -22.27 10.04 10.24
CA LEU A 75 -22.49 9.44 8.91
C LEU A 75 -21.85 10.29 7.80
N GLY A 76 -21.94 11.62 7.89
CA GLY A 76 -21.34 12.56 6.94
C GLY A 76 -19.82 12.51 6.92
N VAL A 77 -19.16 12.56 8.09
CA VAL A 77 -17.71 12.39 8.22
C VAL A 77 -17.29 10.99 7.74
N GLY A 78 -18.04 9.96 8.10
CA GLY A 78 -17.79 8.59 7.66
C GLY A 78 -17.73 8.46 6.14
N LEU A 79 -18.68 9.09 5.42
CA LEU A 79 -18.68 9.11 3.96
C LEU A 79 -17.48 9.85 3.36
N GLN A 80 -17.03 10.97 3.96
CA GLN A 80 -15.82 11.67 3.47
C GLN A 80 -14.60 10.76 3.49
N ILE A 81 -14.45 9.99 4.56
CA ILE A 81 -13.28 9.13 4.72
C ILE A 81 -13.40 7.90 3.81
N ILE A 82 -14.61 7.33 3.68
CA ILE A 82 -14.86 6.21 2.76
C ILE A 82 -14.67 6.61 1.29
N ALA A 83 -14.98 7.86 0.92
CA ALA A 83 -14.71 8.37 -0.41
C ALA A 83 -13.21 8.28 -0.78
N LEU A 84 -12.29 8.52 0.17
CA LEU A 84 -10.85 8.31 -0.05
C LEU A 84 -10.53 6.83 -0.34
N GLY A 85 -11.22 5.90 0.30
CA GLY A 85 -11.09 4.47 0.04
C GLY A 85 -11.59 4.05 -1.35
N LEU A 86 -12.62 4.71 -1.88
CA LEU A 86 -13.15 4.48 -3.24
C LEU A 86 -12.14 4.91 -4.31
N ILE A 87 -11.35 5.97 -4.06
CA ILE A 87 -10.26 6.40 -4.95
C ILE A 87 -9.26 5.25 -5.17
N LEU A 88 -8.97 4.48 -4.11
CA LEU A 88 -8.05 3.34 -4.13
C LEU A 88 -8.66 2.06 -4.74
N LYS A 89 -9.92 2.11 -5.22
CA LYS A 89 -10.69 0.96 -5.71
C LYS A 89 -10.89 -0.14 -4.66
N ALA A 90 -10.94 0.23 -3.39
CA ALA A 90 -11.04 -0.73 -2.30
C ALA A 90 -12.45 -1.33 -2.20
N ARG A 91 -12.55 -2.67 -2.22
CA ARG A 91 -13.84 -3.39 -2.15
C ARG A 91 -14.59 -3.15 -0.83
N ILE A 92 -13.85 -3.03 0.26
CA ILE A 92 -14.39 -2.76 1.60
C ILE A 92 -15.01 -1.35 1.62
N ALA A 93 -14.31 -0.34 1.09
CA ALA A 93 -14.84 1.02 1.01
C ALA A 93 -16.14 1.10 0.18
N TRP A 94 -16.21 0.35 -0.93
CA TRP A 94 -17.44 0.21 -1.71
C TRP A 94 -18.60 -0.35 -0.89
N ALA A 95 -18.41 -1.48 -0.21
CA ALA A 95 -19.47 -2.11 0.58
C ALA A 95 -19.97 -1.19 1.71
N PHE A 96 -19.06 -0.54 2.44
CA PHE A 96 -19.44 0.36 3.52
C PHE A 96 -20.06 1.67 3.04
N SER A 97 -19.64 2.18 1.87
CA SER A 97 -20.30 3.35 1.26
C SER A 97 -21.78 3.08 1.00
N LEU A 98 -22.15 1.86 0.56
CA LEU A 98 -23.54 1.47 0.36
C LEU A 98 -24.31 1.44 1.68
N VAL A 99 -23.73 0.88 2.74
CA VAL A 99 -24.37 0.84 4.07
C VAL A 99 -24.62 2.25 4.61
N LEU A 100 -23.62 3.12 4.55
CA LEU A 100 -23.76 4.51 5.02
C LEU A 100 -24.75 5.30 4.17
N LEU A 101 -24.72 5.16 2.84
CA LEU A 101 -25.67 5.81 1.94
C LEU A 101 -27.11 5.33 2.19
N ILE A 102 -27.32 4.05 2.51
CA ILE A 102 -28.63 3.55 2.93
C ILE A 102 -29.06 4.21 4.23
N GLY A 103 -28.15 4.35 5.20
CA GLY A 103 -28.41 5.05 6.46
C GLY A 103 -28.81 6.52 6.25
N ILE A 104 -28.05 7.25 5.43
CA ILE A 104 -28.34 8.64 5.05
C ILE A 104 -29.64 8.76 4.28
N GLY A 105 -29.88 7.89 3.29
CA GLY A 105 -31.11 7.87 2.52
C GLY A 105 -32.33 7.63 3.40
N THR A 106 -32.23 6.68 4.34
CA THR A 106 -33.28 6.41 5.33
C THR A 106 -33.53 7.65 6.20
N PHE A 107 -32.47 8.28 6.72
CA PHE A 107 -32.58 9.48 7.53
C PHE A 107 -33.15 10.69 6.76
N ALA A 108 -32.81 10.81 5.48
CA ALA A 108 -33.28 11.88 4.60
C ALA A 108 -34.75 11.71 4.18
N ILE A 109 -35.24 10.46 4.13
CA ILE A 109 -36.64 10.13 3.79
C ILE A 109 -37.54 10.20 5.03
N LEU A 110 -37.08 9.71 6.19
CA LEU A 110 -37.85 9.75 7.44
C LEU A 110 -37.76 11.09 8.19
N GLY A 111 -36.81 11.96 7.85
CA GLY A 111 -36.65 13.28 8.46
C GLY A 111 -37.62 14.31 7.87
N ASP A 112 -38.37 15.00 8.73
CA ASP A 112 -39.35 16.01 8.31
C ASP A 112 -38.67 17.24 7.67
N SER A 113 -39.31 17.79 6.63
CA SER A 113 -38.99 19.04 5.90
C SER A 113 -37.86 19.04 4.84
N GLY A 114 -38.27 19.03 3.55
CA GLY A 114 -37.58 19.76 2.46
C GLY A 114 -36.34 19.12 1.79
N ARG A 115 -36.00 17.87 2.09
CA ARG A 115 -34.73 17.24 1.67
C ARG A 115 -34.87 16.08 0.66
N ALA A 116 -36.02 15.96 0.01
CA ALA A 116 -36.27 14.93 -1.00
C ALA A 116 -35.20 14.90 -2.11
N GLY A 117 -34.64 16.07 -2.48
CA GLY A 117 -33.56 16.16 -3.47
C GLY A 117 -32.27 15.44 -3.05
N LEU A 118 -31.91 15.49 -1.76
CA LEU A 118 -30.73 14.78 -1.24
C LEU A 118 -30.98 13.27 -1.23
N GLY A 119 -32.17 12.82 -0.80
CA GLY A 119 -32.54 11.40 -0.83
C GLY A 119 -32.51 10.79 -2.25
N ILE A 120 -33.01 11.52 -3.25
CA ILE A 120 -32.94 11.09 -4.66
C ILE A 120 -31.48 11.03 -5.14
N TYR A 121 -30.66 12.02 -4.80
CA TYR A 121 -29.24 12.03 -5.12
C TYR A 121 -28.50 10.83 -4.51
N THR A 122 -28.73 10.56 -3.22
CA THR A 122 -28.19 9.39 -2.52
C THR A 122 -28.63 8.08 -3.19
N LEU A 123 -29.90 7.95 -3.59
CA LEU A 123 -30.40 6.76 -4.30
C LEU A 123 -29.70 6.54 -5.65
N VAL A 124 -29.52 7.61 -6.43
CA VAL A 124 -28.77 7.56 -7.70
C VAL A 124 -27.32 7.09 -7.46
N LEU A 125 -26.68 7.56 -6.38
CA LEU A 125 -25.33 7.12 -6.01
C LEU A 125 -25.26 5.65 -5.60
N VAL A 126 -26.23 5.16 -4.83
CA VAL A 126 -26.34 3.73 -4.48
C VAL A 126 -26.44 2.89 -5.75
N VAL A 127 -27.32 3.25 -6.68
CA VAL A 127 -27.49 2.53 -7.96
C VAL A 127 -26.20 2.58 -8.79
N ALA A 128 -25.54 3.74 -8.87
CA ALA A 128 -24.28 3.89 -9.58
C ALA A 128 -23.17 3.03 -8.97
N LEU A 129 -23.01 3.03 -7.64
CA LEU A 129 -22.02 2.21 -6.95
C LEU A 129 -22.28 0.71 -7.17
N VAL A 130 -23.54 0.27 -7.13
CA VAL A 130 -23.91 -1.13 -7.42
C VAL A 130 -23.60 -1.48 -8.88
N ALA A 131 -23.92 -0.61 -9.84
CA ALA A 131 -23.64 -0.84 -11.25
C ALA A 131 -22.11 -0.96 -11.53
N TYR A 132 -21.31 -0.15 -10.86
CA TYR A 132 -19.85 -0.13 -11.01
C TYR A 132 -19.09 -1.07 -10.04
N TRP A 133 -19.77 -2.00 -9.34
CA TRP A 133 -19.17 -2.86 -8.32
C TRP A 133 -17.91 -3.62 -8.78
N ARG A 134 -17.87 -4.07 -10.05
CA ARG A 134 -16.72 -4.79 -10.63
C ARG A 134 -15.44 -3.97 -10.70
N ARG A 135 -15.50 -2.64 -10.57
CA ARG A 135 -14.32 -1.76 -10.58
C ARG A 135 -13.62 -1.66 -9.22
N PHE A 136 -14.24 -2.19 -8.15
CA PHE A 136 -13.73 -2.20 -6.79
C PHE A 136 -13.27 -3.61 -6.38
N ASP A 137 -12.28 -4.13 -7.11
CA ASP A 137 -11.74 -5.49 -6.96
C ASP A 137 -10.48 -5.55 -6.09
N ARG A 138 -9.89 -4.40 -5.73
CA ARG A 138 -8.65 -4.35 -4.97
C ARG A 138 -8.90 -4.56 -3.48
N ALA A 139 -8.29 -5.60 -2.92
CA ALA A 139 -8.07 -5.71 -1.49
C ALA A 139 -6.92 -4.75 -1.12
N SER A 140 -7.23 -3.65 -0.42
CA SER A 140 -6.23 -2.68 0.03
C SER A 140 -6.09 -2.76 1.55
N VAL A 141 -4.90 -3.16 2.01
CA VAL A 141 -4.55 -3.20 3.44
C VAL A 141 -4.65 -1.81 4.06
N THR A 142 -4.22 -0.78 3.31
CA THR A 142 -4.33 0.63 3.72
C THR A 142 -5.78 1.09 3.84
N ALA A 143 -6.69 0.61 2.98
CA ALA A 143 -8.11 0.91 3.12
C ALA A 143 -8.73 0.19 4.33
N GLY A 144 -8.25 -1.02 4.65
CA GLY A 144 -8.66 -1.77 5.84
C GLY A 144 -8.23 -1.07 7.15
N SER A 145 -7.01 -0.54 7.22
CA SER A 145 -6.52 0.19 8.40
C SER A 145 -7.19 1.55 8.59
N LEU A 146 -7.42 2.30 7.50
CA LEU A 146 -8.21 3.54 7.55
C LEU A 146 -9.63 3.25 8.02
N PHE A 147 -10.26 2.19 7.52
CA PHE A 147 -11.61 1.80 7.92
C PHE A 147 -11.68 1.45 9.42
N ALA A 148 -10.77 0.59 9.89
CA ALA A 148 -10.65 0.25 11.31
C ALA A 148 -10.54 1.50 12.19
N LEU A 149 -9.64 2.42 11.82
CA LEU A 149 -9.44 3.67 12.54
C LEU A 149 -10.73 4.51 12.62
N VAL A 150 -11.44 4.66 11.50
CA VAL A 150 -12.69 5.43 11.44
C VAL A 150 -13.78 4.78 12.27
N SER A 151 -13.96 3.46 12.16
CA SER A 151 -14.93 2.72 12.97
C SER A 151 -14.61 2.83 14.46
N MET A 152 -13.34 2.75 14.84
CA MET A 152 -12.89 2.90 16.22
C MET A 152 -13.16 4.30 16.75
N VAL A 153 -12.82 5.35 15.99
CA VAL A 153 -13.10 6.75 16.38
C VAL A 153 -14.60 7.01 16.44
N SER A 154 -15.38 6.53 15.48
CA SER A 154 -16.84 6.72 15.46
C SER A 154 -17.51 6.02 16.63
N LEU A 155 -17.08 4.80 16.96
CA LEU A 155 -17.59 4.07 18.11
C LEU A 155 -17.19 4.73 19.43
N LEU A 156 -15.96 5.25 19.53
CA LEU A 156 -15.51 6.00 20.70
C LEU A 156 -16.34 7.27 20.91
N ILE A 157 -16.62 8.01 19.83
CA ILE A 157 -17.52 9.18 19.86
C ILE A 157 -18.92 8.75 20.33
N TYR A 158 -19.52 7.72 19.72
CA TYR A 158 -20.82 7.19 20.14
C TYR A 158 -20.83 6.79 21.62
N ALA A 159 -19.80 6.09 22.08
CA ALA A 159 -19.69 5.66 23.47
C ALA A 159 -19.54 6.84 24.43
N VAL A 160 -18.68 7.81 24.14
CA VAL A 160 -18.46 8.99 24.99
C VAL A 160 -19.73 9.82 25.09
N PHE A 161 -20.33 10.20 23.96
CA PHE A 161 -21.53 11.04 23.96
C PHE A 161 -22.75 10.33 24.53
N GLY A 162 -22.94 9.04 24.24
CA GLY A 162 -24.05 8.28 24.81
C GLY A 162 -23.91 8.06 26.31
N THR A 163 -22.68 7.81 26.79
CA THR A 163 -22.39 7.70 28.23
C THR A 163 -22.62 9.03 28.95
N LEU A 164 -22.20 10.16 28.35
CA LEU A 164 -22.48 11.49 28.88
C LEU A 164 -23.98 11.78 28.92
N TYR A 165 -24.70 11.45 27.85
CA TYR A 165 -26.15 11.67 27.76
C TYR A 165 -26.92 10.90 28.84
N LEU A 166 -26.54 9.64 29.07
CA LEU A 166 -27.12 8.80 30.11
C LEU A 166 -26.40 8.95 31.45
N GLY A 167 -25.56 9.98 31.64
CA GLY A 167 -24.59 10.05 32.74
C GLY A 167 -25.20 9.98 34.15
N GLU A 168 -26.41 10.52 34.34
CA GLU A 168 -27.15 10.43 35.60
C GLU A 168 -27.73 9.02 35.87
N GLU A 169 -27.69 8.13 34.88
CA GLU A 169 -28.17 6.74 34.96
C GLU A 169 -27.06 5.73 35.29
N PHE A 170 -25.86 6.23 35.57
CA PHE A 170 -24.69 5.45 36.03
C PHE A 170 -24.41 5.71 37.52
N ASN A 171 -23.76 4.73 38.16
CA ASN A 171 -23.27 4.85 39.53
C ASN A 171 -21.75 4.60 39.57
N PRO A 172 -20.93 5.58 39.98
CA PRO A 172 -21.29 6.98 40.23
C PRO A 172 -21.75 7.73 38.95
N PRO A 173 -22.51 8.83 39.07
CA PRO A 173 -22.97 9.59 37.91
C PRO A 173 -21.81 10.18 37.11
N ILE A 174 -21.87 10.04 35.79
CA ILE A 174 -20.84 10.55 34.87
C ILE A 174 -21.22 11.98 34.46
N LYS A 175 -20.40 12.97 34.84
CA LYS A 175 -20.71 14.40 34.60
C LYS A 175 -19.71 15.11 33.69
N ASP A 176 -18.54 14.54 33.49
CA ASP A 176 -17.46 15.10 32.71
C ASP A 176 -17.00 14.16 31.59
N ALA A 177 -16.47 14.74 30.52
CA ALA A 177 -16.07 14.01 29.33
C ALA A 177 -14.88 13.08 29.55
N ALA A 178 -14.00 13.39 30.53
CA ALA A 178 -12.86 12.55 30.85
C ALA A 178 -13.31 11.22 31.48
N THR A 179 -14.24 11.27 32.42
CA THR A 179 -14.87 10.09 33.03
C THR A 179 -15.67 9.28 32.00
N ALA A 180 -16.38 9.93 31.09
CA ALA A 180 -17.09 9.24 30.00
C ALA A 180 -16.13 8.55 29.02
N LEU A 181 -15.01 9.20 28.67
CA LEU A 181 -13.95 8.61 27.84
C LEU A 181 -13.30 7.42 28.54
N TYR A 182 -13.00 7.56 29.83
CA TYR A 182 -12.47 6.47 30.66
C TYR A 182 -13.41 5.25 30.64
N PHE A 183 -14.69 5.42 30.97
CA PHE A 183 -15.67 4.34 30.94
C PHE A 183 -15.78 3.68 29.55
N SER A 184 -15.79 4.49 28.50
CA SER A 184 -15.90 4.02 27.11
C SER A 184 -14.70 3.14 26.73
N ILE A 185 -13.48 3.60 27.02
CA ILE A 185 -12.25 2.85 26.72
C ILE A 185 -12.22 1.54 27.53
N VAL A 186 -12.49 1.60 28.84
CA VAL A 186 -12.49 0.43 29.73
C VAL A 186 -13.48 -0.64 29.29
N SER A 187 -14.66 -0.21 28.83
CA SER A 187 -15.72 -1.10 28.33
C SER A 187 -15.36 -1.70 26.98
N MET A 188 -14.87 -0.89 26.03
CA MET A 188 -14.49 -1.33 24.68
C MET A 188 -13.24 -2.22 24.67
N SER A 189 -12.30 -1.99 25.59
CA SER A 189 -11.09 -2.79 25.75
C SER A 189 -11.32 -4.09 26.53
N THR A 190 -12.57 -4.37 26.93
CA THR A 190 -12.96 -5.56 27.72
C THR A 190 -12.28 -5.66 29.09
N VAL A 191 -11.79 -4.53 29.64
CA VAL A 191 -11.13 -4.50 30.96
C VAL A 191 -12.17 -4.54 32.08
N GLY A 192 -13.18 -3.68 32.00
CA GLY A 192 -14.35 -3.70 32.89
C GLY A 192 -14.03 -3.62 34.39
N TYR A 193 -13.37 -2.55 34.84
CA TYR A 193 -13.01 -2.37 36.26
C TYR A 193 -14.19 -2.45 37.23
N GLY A 194 -15.41 -2.15 36.77
CA GLY A 194 -16.63 -2.24 37.58
C GLY A 194 -16.79 -1.10 38.59
N ASP A 195 -15.96 -0.06 38.47
CA ASP A 195 -15.99 1.18 39.26
C ASP A 195 -17.12 2.13 38.83
N ILE A 196 -17.54 2.06 37.56
CA ILE A 196 -18.73 2.76 37.05
C ILE A 196 -19.69 1.73 36.43
N THR A 197 -20.94 1.72 36.88
CA THR A 197 -21.94 0.72 36.45
C THR A 197 -23.28 1.36 36.06
N PRO A 198 -23.94 0.89 34.98
CA PRO A 198 -25.27 1.36 34.60
C PRO A 198 -26.34 0.78 35.54
N HIS A 199 -27.18 1.63 36.12
CA HIS A 199 -28.25 1.18 37.02
C HIS A 199 -29.64 1.13 36.37
N SER A 200 -29.88 1.92 35.32
CA SER A 200 -31.16 1.95 34.60
C SER A 200 -31.23 0.88 33.49
N ASN A 201 -32.43 0.58 33.01
CA ASN A 201 -32.61 -0.32 31.86
C ASN A 201 -32.05 0.27 30.56
N ALA A 202 -32.19 1.58 30.35
CA ALA A 202 -31.68 2.25 29.15
C ALA A 202 -30.14 2.26 29.12
N ALA A 203 -29.48 2.62 30.23
CA ALA A 203 -28.04 2.59 30.36
C ALA A 203 -27.46 1.18 30.23
N ARG A 204 -28.16 0.15 30.71
CA ARG A 204 -27.76 -1.26 30.53
C ARG A 204 -27.80 -1.68 29.06
N LEU A 205 -28.90 -1.40 28.34
CA LEU A 205 -29.02 -1.73 26.92
C LEU A 205 -28.01 -0.95 26.07
N PHE A 206 -27.80 0.33 26.39
CA PHE A 206 -26.78 1.15 25.76
C PHE A 206 -25.37 0.59 25.98
N THR A 207 -25.02 0.26 27.23
CA THR A 207 -23.72 -0.33 27.58
C THR A 207 -23.51 -1.67 26.85
N ALA A 208 -24.55 -2.51 26.77
CA ALA A 208 -24.50 -3.75 26.00
C ALA A 208 -24.22 -3.50 24.51
N SER A 209 -24.81 -2.45 23.92
CA SER A 209 -24.53 -2.06 22.53
C SER A 209 -23.07 -1.66 22.32
N ILE A 210 -22.47 -0.89 23.24
CA ILE A 210 -21.06 -0.51 23.17
C ILE A 210 -20.16 -1.74 23.27
N ILE A 211 -20.46 -2.69 24.16
CA ILE A 211 -19.64 -3.89 24.34
C ILE A 211 -19.63 -4.74 23.06
N ILE A 212 -20.80 -5.02 22.47
CA ILE A 212 -20.92 -5.85 21.27
C ILE A 212 -20.19 -5.20 20.07
N LEU A 213 -20.43 -3.91 19.85
CA LEU A 213 -19.76 -3.15 18.79
C LEU A 213 -18.26 -2.99 19.08
N GLY A 214 -17.90 -2.77 20.34
CA GLY A 214 -16.55 -2.57 20.86
C GLY A 214 -15.65 -3.75 20.56
N ILE A 215 -16.07 -4.96 20.92
CA ILE A 215 -15.30 -6.18 20.65
C ILE A 215 -14.99 -6.31 19.16
N THR A 216 -15.98 -6.11 18.31
CA THR A 216 -15.84 -6.28 16.85
C THR A 216 -14.89 -5.24 16.26
N VAL A 217 -15.07 -3.97 16.61
CA VAL A 217 -14.27 -2.85 16.08
C VAL A 217 -12.86 -2.87 16.66
N PHE A 218 -12.70 -3.14 17.95
CA PHE A 218 -11.40 -3.15 18.62
C PHE A 218 -10.54 -4.33 18.14
N ALA A 219 -11.12 -5.53 18.03
CA ALA A 219 -10.42 -6.70 17.51
C ALA A 219 -9.95 -6.50 16.06
N THR A 220 -10.84 -5.99 15.19
CA THR A 220 -10.48 -5.71 13.78
C THR A 220 -9.46 -4.58 13.64
N SER A 221 -9.52 -3.58 14.53
CA SER A 221 -8.59 -2.44 14.50
C SER A 221 -7.18 -2.80 14.95
N ILE A 222 -7.03 -3.62 15.99
CA ILE A 222 -5.72 -4.13 16.40
C ILE A 222 -5.07 -4.90 15.24
N SER A 223 -5.80 -5.81 14.58
CA SER A 223 -5.25 -6.55 13.44
C SER A 223 -4.85 -5.64 12.28
N ALA A 224 -5.67 -4.62 11.98
CA ALA A 224 -5.43 -3.72 10.85
C ALA A 224 -4.28 -2.72 11.11
N ILE A 225 -4.03 -2.33 12.36
CA ILE A 225 -2.93 -1.43 12.76
C ILE A 225 -1.63 -2.23 12.99
N ALA A 226 -1.72 -3.37 13.70
CA ALA A 226 -0.57 -4.20 14.00
C ALA A 226 0.00 -4.90 12.76
N GLY A 227 -0.85 -5.30 11.79
CA GLY A 227 -0.43 -5.98 10.57
C GLY A 227 0.66 -5.24 9.78
N PRO A 228 0.47 -3.96 9.40
CA PRO A 228 1.49 -3.17 8.71
C PRO A 228 2.75 -2.90 9.55
N VAL A 229 2.60 -2.64 10.86
CA VAL A 229 3.72 -2.33 11.77
C VAL A 229 4.60 -3.55 12.01
N ILE A 230 3.98 -4.71 12.22
CA ILE A 230 4.66 -5.99 12.38
C ILE A 230 5.23 -6.45 11.03
N GLY A 231 4.46 -6.32 9.94
CA GLY A 231 4.88 -6.76 8.61
C GLY A 231 6.05 -5.97 8.02
N GLY A 232 6.12 -4.66 8.26
CA GLY A 232 7.19 -3.79 7.76
C GLY A 232 8.53 -3.99 8.47
N ASN A 233 8.51 -4.19 9.80
CA ASN A 233 9.72 -4.31 10.59
C ASN A 233 10.20 -5.76 10.74
N LEU A 234 9.29 -6.75 10.83
CA LEU A 234 9.66 -8.14 11.02
C LEU A 234 10.29 -8.75 9.76
N LYS A 235 9.82 -8.37 8.55
CA LYS A 235 10.50 -8.77 7.29
C LYS A 235 11.92 -8.23 7.18
N ARG A 236 12.16 -7.01 7.67
CA ARG A 236 13.51 -6.40 7.71
C ARG A 236 14.41 -7.02 8.78
N LEU A 237 13.87 -7.36 9.95
CA LEU A 237 14.62 -7.97 11.05
C LEU A 237 14.94 -9.46 10.82
N VAL A 238 14.10 -10.20 10.09
CA VAL A 238 14.33 -11.62 9.79
C VAL A 238 15.25 -11.81 8.57
N LYS A 239 15.18 -10.94 7.54
CA LYS A 239 16.09 -11.01 6.38
C LYS A 239 17.49 -10.45 6.62
N GLY A 240 17.70 -9.67 7.68
CA GLY A 240 18.95 -8.93 7.95
C GLY A 240 20.11 -9.72 8.57
N ARG A 241 20.18 -11.05 8.43
CA ARG A 241 21.23 -11.87 9.07
C ARG A 241 22.48 -12.12 8.22
N PHE A 242 22.87 -11.16 7.39
CA PHE A 242 24.27 -11.04 6.96
C PHE A 242 24.68 -9.59 7.08
N SER A 243 25.50 -9.29 8.09
CA SER A 243 26.08 -7.95 8.23
C SER A 243 27.05 -7.72 7.07
N THR A 244 27.03 -6.51 6.50
CA THR A 244 27.98 -6.08 5.46
C THR A 244 29.44 -6.31 5.89
N ALA A 245 29.71 -6.43 7.19
CA ALA A 245 31.04 -6.72 7.72
C ALA A 245 31.56 -8.13 7.37
N MET A 246 30.69 -9.10 7.07
CA MET A 246 31.06 -10.47 6.69
C MET A 246 31.29 -10.68 5.19
N ARG A 247 30.91 -9.72 4.33
CA ARG A 247 31.02 -9.87 2.88
C ARG A 247 32.44 -9.55 2.41
N LYS A 248 33.27 -10.60 2.27
CA LYS A 248 34.61 -10.56 1.67
C LYS A 248 34.76 -11.70 0.70
N ASN A 249 35.38 -11.44 -0.46
CA ASN A 249 35.68 -12.46 -1.45
C ASN A 249 34.43 -13.20 -1.98
N HIS A 250 33.28 -12.54 -1.99
CA HIS A 250 32.00 -13.10 -2.41
C HIS A 250 31.66 -12.71 -3.85
N ILE A 251 30.56 -13.25 -4.35
CA ILE A 251 30.02 -12.99 -5.68
C ILE A 251 28.68 -12.28 -5.54
N ILE A 252 28.45 -11.23 -6.32
CA ILE A 252 27.18 -10.53 -6.38
C ILE A 252 26.42 -10.97 -7.64
N ILE A 253 25.19 -11.43 -7.47
CA ILE A 253 24.27 -11.72 -8.58
C ILE A 253 23.16 -10.68 -8.58
N ALA A 254 23.00 -9.94 -9.67
CA ALA A 254 21.90 -9.00 -9.87
C ALA A 254 20.85 -9.61 -10.79
N GLY A 255 19.68 -9.93 -10.23
CA GLY A 255 18.56 -10.55 -10.95
C GLY A 255 18.01 -11.79 -10.26
N ALA A 256 16.83 -12.22 -10.73
CA ALA A 256 16.11 -13.40 -10.27
C ALA A 256 15.63 -14.25 -11.45
N THR A 257 16.37 -14.22 -12.55
CA THR A 257 16.05 -15.01 -13.75
C THR A 257 16.34 -16.50 -13.51
N PRO A 258 15.76 -17.42 -14.28
CA PRO A 258 16.09 -18.85 -14.19
C PRO A 258 17.60 -19.13 -14.33
N LEU A 259 18.29 -18.34 -15.16
CA LEU A 259 19.75 -18.41 -15.28
C LEU A 259 20.44 -17.94 -13.99
N ALA A 260 20.02 -16.81 -13.41
CA ALA A 260 20.58 -16.31 -12.16
C ALA A 260 20.41 -17.30 -10.99
N MET A 261 19.25 -17.98 -10.93
CA MET A 261 18.98 -19.06 -9.99
C MET A 261 19.91 -20.27 -10.20
N SER A 262 20.05 -20.71 -11.44
CA SER A 262 20.93 -21.84 -11.79
C SER A 262 22.40 -21.56 -11.47
N VAL A 263 22.85 -20.32 -11.72
CA VAL A 263 24.20 -19.86 -11.36
C VAL A 263 24.38 -19.81 -9.85
N TYR A 264 23.39 -19.28 -9.11
CA TYR A 264 23.40 -19.28 -7.65
C TYR A 264 23.56 -20.68 -7.07
N ASP A 265 22.75 -21.64 -7.52
CA ASP A 265 22.83 -23.03 -7.05
C ASP A 265 24.16 -23.68 -7.41
N GLY A 266 24.72 -23.36 -8.59
CA GLY A 266 26.03 -23.82 -9.02
C GLY A 266 27.17 -23.31 -8.13
N LEU A 267 27.13 -22.03 -7.77
CA LEU A 267 28.12 -21.39 -6.89
C LEU A 267 28.01 -21.88 -5.45
N ARG A 268 26.79 -21.94 -4.89
CA ARG A 268 26.57 -22.42 -3.53
C ARG A 268 26.99 -23.88 -3.34
N ARG A 269 26.75 -24.76 -4.32
CA ARG A 269 27.22 -26.16 -4.28
C ARG A 269 28.75 -26.28 -4.23
N ARG A 270 29.48 -25.28 -4.72
CA ARG A 270 30.95 -25.22 -4.67
C ARG A 270 31.48 -24.52 -3.42
N GLY A 271 30.60 -24.08 -2.53
CA GLY A 271 30.97 -23.38 -1.29
C GLY A 271 31.27 -21.90 -1.46
N ASP A 272 30.92 -21.29 -2.61
CA ASP A 272 31.10 -19.85 -2.79
C ASP A 272 30.06 -19.05 -1.98
N GLU A 273 30.52 -17.92 -1.43
CA GLU A 273 29.63 -16.93 -0.82
C GLU A 273 28.98 -16.07 -1.90
N VAL A 274 27.65 -15.99 -1.87
CA VAL A 274 26.87 -15.31 -2.89
C VAL A 274 25.86 -14.37 -2.25
N THR A 275 25.91 -13.10 -2.65
CA THR A 275 24.92 -12.08 -2.32
C THR A 275 24.07 -11.81 -3.56
N VAL A 276 22.75 -11.79 -3.40
CA VAL A 276 21.81 -11.59 -4.51
C VAL A 276 21.10 -10.25 -4.36
N ILE A 277 20.98 -9.48 -5.44
CA ILE A 277 20.21 -8.23 -5.48
C ILE A 277 19.00 -8.42 -6.40
N VAL A 278 17.80 -8.18 -5.87
CA VAL A 278 16.53 -8.28 -6.60
C VAL A 278 15.67 -7.02 -6.40
N PRO A 279 14.84 -6.60 -7.37
CA PRO A 279 13.93 -5.48 -7.17
C PRO A 279 12.92 -5.75 -6.06
N ALA A 280 12.51 -4.69 -5.36
CA ALA A 280 11.50 -4.77 -4.32
C ALA A 280 10.17 -5.32 -4.89
N GLY A 281 9.63 -6.36 -4.25
CA GLY A 281 8.37 -6.98 -4.65
C GLY A 281 8.43 -7.88 -5.88
N ALA A 282 9.62 -8.14 -6.45
CA ALA A 282 9.78 -9.13 -7.52
C ALA A 282 9.50 -10.55 -6.98
N PRO A 283 8.77 -11.42 -7.72
CA PRO A 283 8.71 -12.84 -7.41
C PRO A 283 10.13 -13.41 -7.45
N GLN A 284 10.54 -14.10 -6.40
CA GLN A 284 11.88 -14.67 -6.30
C GLN A 284 11.80 -16.04 -5.63
N GLU A 285 12.54 -17.00 -6.17
CA GLU A 285 12.55 -18.39 -5.74
C GLU A 285 13.84 -18.76 -4.98
N TYR A 286 14.66 -17.76 -4.59
CA TYR A 286 15.86 -18.02 -3.80
C TYR A 286 15.50 -18.63 -2.44
N PRO A 287 16.30 -19.60 -1.95
CA PRO A 287 16.12 -20.18 -0.62
C PRO A 287 16.07 -19.10 0.48
N ALA A 288 15.29 -19.32 1.53
CA ALA A 288 15.11 -18.35 2.62
C ALA A 288 16.42 -17.97 3.35
N ALA A 289 17.45 -18.83 3.29
CA ALA A 289 18.77 -18.59 3.87
C ALA A 289 19.73 -17.77 2.98
N THR A 290 19.27 -17.34 1.80
CA THR A 290 20.10 -16.58 0.84
C THR A 290 20.40 -15.20 1.39
N ASP A 291 21.65 -14.75 1.24
CA ASP A 291 22.03 -13.35 1.47
C ASP A 291 21.44 -12.48 0.35
N LEU A 292 20.23 -11.98 0.57
CA LEU A 292 19.43 -11.31 -0.44
C LEU A 292 19.13 -9.86 -0.05
N ILE A 293 19.43 -8.95 -0.96
CA ILE A 293 19.17 -7.52 -0.84
C ILE A 293 18.05 -7.15 -1.81
N GLU A 294 16.99 -6.55 -1.27
CA GLU A 294 15.93 -5.96 -2.09
C GLU A 294 16.33 -4.51 -2.45
N GLY A 295 16.50 -4.23 -3.73
CA GLY A 295 16.93 -2.92 -4.22
C GLY A 295 17.20 -2.91 -5.73
N ASP A 296 17.44 -1.71 -6.25
CA ASP A 296 17.85 -1.52 -7.63
C ASP A 296 19.36 -1.77 -7.76
N ALA A 297 19.74 -2.80 -8.51
CA ALA A 297 21.14 -3.16 -8.73
C ALA A 297 21.91 -2.15 -9.59
N SER A 298 21.22 -1.22 -10.27
CA SER A 298 21.86 -0.09 -10.98
C SER A 298 22.25 1.06 -10.05
N SER A 299 21.86 1.00 -8.76
CA SER A 299 22.23 1.99 -7.77
C SER A 299 23.58 1.67 -7.13
N VAL A 300 24.51 2.64 -7.20
CA VAL A 300 25.81 2.59 -6.52
C VAL A 300 25.65 2.32 -5.02
N GLU A 301 24.64 2.92 -4.39
CA GLU A 301 24.41 2.76 -2.95
C GLU A 301 23.98 1.33 -2.59
N VAL A 302 23.10 0.73 -3.41
CA VAL A 302 22.68 -0.66 -3.23
C VAL A 302 23.87 -1.61 -3.42
N LEU A 303 24.70 -1.38 -4.44
CA LEU A 303 25.91 -2.18 -4.67
C LEU A 303 26.94 -2.04 -3.54
N ARG A 304 27.11 -0.84 -2.99
CA ARG A 304 27.97 -0.63 -1.80
C ARG A 304 27.42 -1.37 -0.59
N SER A 305 26.10 -1.33 -0.36
CA SER A 305 25.45 -2.10 0.70
C SER A 305 25.64 -3.61 0.52
N ALA A 306 25.69 -4.07 -0.74
CA ALA A 306 26.01 -5.45 -1.12
C ALA A 306 27.50 -5.83 -0.99
N GLY A 307 28.35 -4.88 -0.60
CA GLY A 307 29.78 -5.10 -0.41
C GLY A 307 30.58 -5.17 -1.71
N VAL A 308 30.13 -4.52 -2.79
CA VAL A 308 30.77 -4.60 -4.13
C VAL A 308 32.27 -4.29 -4.13
N THR A 309 32.75 -3.43 -3.23
CA THR A 309 34.17 -3.08 -3.08
C THR A 309 35.06 -4.25 -2.67
N ARG A 310 34.48 -5.33 -2.12
CA ARG A 310 35.19 -6.54 -1.69
C ARG A 310 34.71 -7.80 -2.41
N ALA A 311 33.86 -7.64 -3.42
CA ALA A 311 33.35 -8.73 -4.24
C ALA A 311 34.41 -9.14 -5.28
N ARG A 312 34.45 -10.43 -5.63
CA ARG A 312 35.26 -10.93 -6.75
C ARG A 312 34.59 -10.65 -8.09
N TYR A 313 33.28 -10.84 -8.13
CA TYR A 313 32.47 -10.73 -9.34
C TYR A 313 31.14 -10.03 -9.08
N VAL A 314 30.66 -9.29 -10.07
CA VAL A 314 29.29 -8.78 -10.18
C VAL A 314 28.69 -9.31 -11.48
N LEU A 315 27.64 -10.13 -11.36
CA LEU A 315 26.95 -10.73 -12.49
C LEU A 315 25.62 -9.99 -12.71
N ALA A 316 25.50 -9.28 -13.83
CA ALA A 316 24.27 -8.65 -14.27
C ALA A 316 23.47 -9.64 -15.13
N LEU A 317 22.50 -10.32 -14.51
CA LEU A 317 21.73 -11.43 -15.07
C LEU A 317 20.22 -11.12 -15.14
N ARG A 318 19.88 -9.87 -15.47
CA ARG A 318 18.49 -9.41 -15.66
C ARG A 318 18.01 -9.74 -17.08
N GLU A 319 16.69 -9.69 -17.27
CA GLU A 319 16.06 -9.90 -18.59
C GLU A 319 16.26 -8.68 -19.52
N ASP A 320 16.36 -7.48 -18.94
CA ASP A 320 16.61 -6.25 -19.70
C ASP A 320 18.12 -5.98 -19.84
N ASP A 321 18.59 -5.99 -21.09
CA ASP A 321 19.98 -5.69 -21.47
C ASP A 321 20.42 -4.27 -21.09
N ALA A 322 19.49 -3.31 -21.10
CA ALA A 322 19.79 -1.94 -20.68
C ALA A 322 20.06 -1.87 -19.18
N GLU A 323 19.26 -2.57 -18.37
CA GLU A 323 19.51 -2.69 -16.92
C GLU A 323 20.86 -3.38 -16.66
N ASN A 324 21.19 -4.43 -17.40
CA ASN A 324 22.49 -5.10 -17.25
C ASN A 324 23.66 -4.15 -17.54
N ALA A 325 23.54 -3.29 -18.55
CA ALA A 325 24.53 -2.27 -18.83
C ALA A 325 24.67 -1.24 -17.69
N PHE A 326 23.56 -0.78 -17.11
CA PHE A 326 23.59 0.14 -15.97
C PHE A 326 24.19 -0.49 -14.72
N ILE A 327 23.92 -1.76 -14.44
CA ILE A 327 24.52 -2.50 -13.33
C ILE A 327 26.05 -2.56 -13.48
N VAL A 328 26.56 -2.82 -14.70
CA VAL A 328 28.01 -2.83 -14.97
C VAL A 328 28.63 -1.46 -14.69
N LEU A 329 28.01 -0.38 -15.17
CA LEU A 329 28.49 0.98 -14.94
C LEU A 329 28.51 1.32 -13.44
N ALA A 330 27.42 1.03 -12.74
CA ALA A 330 27.29 1.28 -11.31
C ALA A 330 28.29 0.45 -10.48
N ALA A 331 28.56 -0.80 -10.89
CA ALA A 331 29.55 -1.64 -10.23
C ALA A 331 30.97 -1.07 -10.37
N LYS A 332 31.33 -0.58 -11.56
CA LYS A 332 32.63 0.08 -11.80
C LYS A 332 32.77 1.39 -11.03
N GLU A 333 31.72 2.20 -11.00
CA GLU A 333 31.70 3.43 -10.20
C GLU A 333 31.82 3.14 -8.70
N ALA A 334 31.15 2.08 -8.22
CA ALA A 334 31.13 1.73 -6.82
C ALA A 334 32.43 1.06 -6.31
N ALA A 335 33.04 0.20 -7.13
CA ALA A 335 34.22 -0.59 -6.76
C ALA A 335 35.55 -0.04 -7.32
N GLY A 336 35.50 0.89 -8.28
CA GLY A 336 36.67 1.38 -9.01
C GLY A 336 37.10 0.46 -10.15
N GLU A 337 38.05 0.91 -10.99
CA GLU A 337 38.50 0.17 -12.19
C GLU A 337 39.21 -1.15 -11.89
N GLN A 338 39.84 -1.26 -10.71
CA GLN A 338 40.50 -2.49 -10.26
C GLN A 338 39.62 -3.32 -9.31
N GLY A 339 38.32 -2.98 -9.24
CA GLY A 339 37.35 -3.60 -8.34
C GLY A 339 36.87 -4.98 -8.79
N ALA A 340 35.64 -5.30 -8.43
CA ALA A 340 35.02 -6.57 -8.78
C ALA A 340 34.90 -6.73 -10.31
N ARG A 341 35.20 -7.93 -10.82
CA ARG A 341 35.03 -8.24 -12.24
C ARG A 341 33.56 -8.30 -12.62
N THR A 342 33.20 -7.65 -13.71
CA THR A 342 31.82 -7.50 -14.16
C THR A 342 31.49 -8.49 -15.27
N VAL A 343 30.37 -9.20 -15.12
CA VAL A 343 29.83 -10.11 -16.14
C VAL A 343 28.46 -9.60 -16.56
N ALA A 344 28.23 -9.39 -17.85
CA ALA A 344 26.96 -8.91 -18.38
C ALA A 344 26.29 -9.95 -19.26
N LEU A 345 25.06 -10.33 -18.92
CA LEU A 345 24.19 -11.13 -19.77
C LEU A 345 23.62 -10.25 -20.91
N VAL A 346 23.67 -10.79 -22.13
CA VAL A 346 23.08 -10.22 -23.33
C VAL A 346 22.00 -11.17 -23.84
N ASN A 347 20.76 -10.78 -23.60
CA ASN A 347 19.57 -11.52 -24.01
C ASN A 347 19.24 -11.26 -25.48
N THR A 348 19.55 -10.07 -26.01
CA THR A 348 19.30 -9.73 -27.42
C THR A 348 20.59 -9.40 -28.16
N SER A 349 20.88 -10.12 -29.25
CA SER A 349 22.08 -9.90 -30.08
C SER A 349 22.23 -8.46 -30.59
N LYS A 350 21.12 -7.75 -30.83
CA LYS A 350 21.10 -6.32 -31.23
C LYS A 350 21.71 -5.38 -30.18
N HIS A 351 21.77 -5.78 -28.92
CA HIS A 351 22.31 -4.96 -27.82
C HIS A 351 23.77 -5.28 -27.48
N LEU A 352 24.35 -6.32 -28.09
CA LEU A 352 25.71 -6.78 -27.80
C LEU A 352 26.75 -5.65 -27.89
N GLU A 353 26.75 -4.90 -29.01
CA GLU A 353 27.68 -3.80 -29.22
C GLU A 353 27.48 -2.64 -28.24
N LYS A 354 26.24 -2.42 -27.77
CA LYS A 354 25.96 -1.40 -26.75
C LYS A 354 26.47 -1.83 -25.38
N ILE A 355 26.28 -3.10 -25.00
CA ILE A 355 26.81 -3.65 -23.74
C ILE A 355 28.34 -3.67 -23.76
N ARG A 356 28.98 -4.00 -24.88
CA ARG A 356 30.45 -3.92 -25.02
C ARG A 356 31.01 -2.53 -24.76
N ARG A 357 30.27 -1.47 -25.07
CA ARG A 357 30.70 -0.07 -24.83
C ARG A 357 30.80 0.28 -23.34
N VAL A 358 30.07 -0.41 -22.45
CA VAL A 358 30.26 -0.24 -21.00
C VAL A 358 31.41 -1.09 -20.45
N GLN A 359 32.12 -1.80 -21.36
CA GLN A 359 33.35 -2.55 -21.14
C GLN A 359 33.28 -3.57 -19.97
N PRO A 360 32.24 -4.41 -19.87
CA PRO A 360 32.25 -5.46 -18.86
C PRO A 360 33.46 -6.38 -19.07
N ASP A 361 34.00 -6.95 -18.00
CA ASP A 361 35.14 -7.88 -18.07
C ASP A 361 34.79 -9.16 -18.84
N LEU A 362 33.51 -9.56 -18.79
CA LEU A 362 32.96 -10.68 -19.54
C LEU A 362 31.57 -10.35 -20.08
N VAL A 363 31.34 -10.67 -21.35
CA VAL A 363 30.02 -10.57 -21.99
C VAL A 363 29.53 -11.99 -22.26
N PHE A 364 28.31 -12.31 -21.85
CA PHE A 364 27.74 -13.63 -22.01
C PHE A 364 26.42 -13.56 -22.78
N SER A 365 26.27 -14.34 -23.86
CA SER A 365 25.00 -14.45 -24.58
C SER A 365 24.59 -15.89 -24.75
N VAL A 366 23.51 -16.30 -24.09
CA VAL A 366 22.95 -17.66 -24.18
C VAL A 366 22.51 -17.97 -25.61
N GLN A 367 21.93 -16.99 -26.31
CA GLN A 367 21.42 -17.18 -27.68
C GLN A 367 22.56 -17.42 -28.68
N LEU A 368 23.63 -16.61 -28.62
CA LEU A 368 24.77 -16.79 -29.52
C LEU A 368 25.51 -18.09 -29.23
N LEU A 369 25.67 -18.44 -27.95
CA LEU A 369 26.24 -19.72 -27.54
C LEU A 369 25.41 -20.90 -28.06
N GLY A 370 24.09 -20.86 -27.85
CA GLY A 370 23.19 -21.90 -28.33
C GLY A 370 23.21 -22.02 -29.85
N ALA A 371 23.20 -20.90 -30.57
CA ALA A 371 23.25 -20.87 -32.03
C ALA A 371 24.54 -21.49 -32.57
N GLU A 372 25.70 -21.13 -32.02
CA GLU A 372 26.99 -21.69 -32.43
C GLU A 372 27.05 -23.20 -32.15
N LEU A 373 26.71 -23.61 -30.92
CA LEU A 373 26.77 -25.02 -30.52
C LEU A 373 25.86 -25.88 -31.40
N LEU A 374 24.66 -25.40 -31.73
CA LEU A 374 23.73 -26.08 -32.63
C LEU A 374 24.27 -26.13 -34.07
N THR A 375 24.83 -25.03 -34.57
CA THR A 375 25.39 -24.97 -35.93
C THR A 375 26.53 -25.98 -36.08
N ARG A 376 27.46 -25.99 -35.13
CA ARG A 376 28.56 -26.96 -35.10
C ARG A 376 28.08 -28.40 -34.99
N ALA A 377 27.13 -28.66 -34.08
CA ALA A 377 26.59 -30.00 -33.88
C ALA A 377 25.91 -30.54 -35.14
N ILE A 378 25.17 -29.71 -35.88
CA ILE A 378 24.51 -30.10 -37.13
C ILE A 378 25.54 -30.34 -38.25
N ASN A 379 26.64 -29.59 -38.25
CA ASN A 379 27.72 -29.71 -39.25
C ASN A 379 28.72 -30.83 -38.92
N GLY A 380 28.59 -31.51 -37.78
CA GLY A 380 29.55 -32.53 -37.33
C GLY A 380 30.90 -31.93 -36.90
N GLU A 381 30.94 -30.64 -36.59
CA GLU A 381 32.14 -29.97 -36.10
C GLU A 381 32.40 -30.35 -34.63
N PRO A 382 33.64 -30.67 -34.25
CA PRO A 382 33.95 -31.05 -32.88
C PRO A 382 33.74 -29.87 -31.92
N LEU A 383 33.12 -30.17 -30.78
CA LEU A 383 33.01 -29.25 -29.65
C LEU A 383 34.24 -29.40 -28.76
N ASP A 384 35.34 -28.74 -29.12
CA ASP A 384 36.53 -28.71 -28.27
C ASP A 384 36.44 -27.59 -27.21
N SER A 385 37.15 -27.79 -26.09
CA SER A 385 37.16 -26.84 -24.97
C SER A 385 37.70 -25.46 -25.36
N GLN A 386 38.60 -25.39 -26.35
CA GLN A 386 39.20 -24.12 -26.79
C GLN A 386 38.19 -23.26 -27.56
N SER A 387 37.46 -23.86 -28.50
CA SER A 387 36.40 -23.18 -29.26
C SER A 387 35.30 -22.65 -28.36
N ILE A 388 34.90 -23.44 -27.36
CA ILE A 388 33.90 -23.03 -26.37
C ILE A 388 34.41 -21.84 -25.55
N THR A 389 35.69 -21.89 -25.16
CA THR A 389 36.35 -20.80 -24.43
C THR A 389 36.42 -19.53 -25.28
N ASP A 390 36.82 -19.61 -26.54
CA ASP A 390 36.85 -18.46 -27.46
C ASP A 390 35.46 -17.85 -27.68
N LEU A 391 34.42 -18.68 -27.67
CA LEU A 391 33.03 -18.21 -27.73
C LEU A 391 32.61 -17.45 -26.47
N PHE A 392 33.04 -17.91 -25.29
CA PHE A 392 32.78 -17.26 -24.01
C PHE A 392 33.56 -15.96 -23.85
N PHE A 393 34.80 -15.94 -24.33
CA PHE A 393 35.70 -14.81 -24.09
C PHE A 393 35.72 -13.79 -25.21
N ALA A 394 35.09 -14.07 -26.37
CA ALA A 394 34.98 -13.22 -27.56
C ALA A 394 35.97 -12.07 -27.48
N LYS A 395 37.28 -12.41 -27.50
CA LYS A 395 38.38 -11.48 -27.24
C LYS A 395 38.08 -10.30 -28.14
N ALA A 396 37.91 -9.11 -27.57
CA ALA A 396 37.75 -7.89 -28.37
C ALA A 396 38.83 -7.95 -29.44
N ALA A 397 38.43 -8.18 -30.69
CA ALA A 397 39.39 -8.44 -31.74
C ALA A 397 40.36 -7.25 -31.76
N PRO A 398 41.68 -7.48 -31.80
CA PRO A 398 42.59 -6.36 -32.01
C PRO A 398 42.18 -5.73 -33.35
N GLN A 399 41.86 -4.44 -33.30
CA GLN A 399 41.57 -3.65 -34.49
C GLN A 399 42.73 -3.85 -35.47
N ARG A 400 42.42 -4.39 -36.65
CA ARG A 400 43.32 -4.34 -37.81
C ARG A 400 43.02 -3.08 -38.59
#